data_AF-A0AAQ0H1R0-F1
#
_entry.id   AF-A0AAQ0H1R0-F1
#
_cell.length_a   1.000
_cell.length_b   1.000
_cell.length_c   1.000
_cell.angle_alpha   90.00
_cell.angle_beta   90.00
_cell.angle_gamma   90.00
#
_symmetry.space_group_name_H-M   'P 1'
#
loop_
_entity.id
_entity.type
_entity.pdbx_description
1 polymer ?
#
loop_
_entity_poly.entity_id
_entity_poly.type
_entity_poly.pdbx_seq_one_letter_code
_entity_poly.pdbx_strand_id
1 'polypeptide(L)'
;MPPLHAIALAVADVARSAAFYRALLGIEGSGVIGTEYPATDTTAGGTTAMFTLDDGLIVSVYGREDMRKDSGVDLAAGPSTTIGHFTDSQAEAQAFLDRARAAGATMLAPPYTRPWGMWSGFFQDPDGHLWEVVANPGGGDPASVEQEPSGRPWRFQGVVATPPCWGSESSRVRASAGLSQSRVW
;
A
#
# COMPACT_ATOMS: atom_id res chain seq x y z
N MET A 1 -21.76 -20.32 11.10
CA MET A 1 -21.06 -19.04 11.29
C MET A 1 -21.75 -17.98 10.44
N PRO A 2 -21.87 -16.73 10.91
CA PRO A 2 -22.41 -15.66 10.08
C PRO A 2 -21.46 -15.38 8.89
N PRO A 3 -21.99 -15.20 7.66
CA PRO A 3 -21.17 -14.87 6.50
C PRO A 3 -20.64 -13.42 6.56
N LEU A 4 -19.44 -13.20 6.04
CA LEU A 4 -18.94 -11.86 5.73
C LEU A 4 -19.33 -11.52 4.29
N HIS A 5 -20.11 -10.45 4.10
CA HIS A 5 -20.67 -10.11 2.78
C HIS A 5 -19.89 -9.04 2.04
N ALA A 6 -19.31 -8.08 2.76
CA ALA A 6 -18.67 -6.94 2.13
C ALA A 6 -17.54 -6.35 2.98
N ILE A 7 -16.58 -5.75 2.29
CA ILE A 7 -15.59 -4.84 2.84
C ILE A 7 -15.76 -3.49 2.12
N ALA A 8 -16.00 -2.42 2.89
CA ALA A 8 -16.08 -1.07 2.36
C ALA A 8 -14.76 -0.32 2.59
N LEU A 9 -14.23 0.28 1.53
CA LEU A 9 -12.97 1.01 1.51
C LEU A 9 -13.26 2.50 1.35
N ALA A 10 -12.77 3.30 2.30
CA ALA A 10 -13.02 4.73 2.35
C ALA A 10 -12.10 5.51 1.41
N VAL A 11 -12.66 6.00 0.31
CA VAL A 11 -11.91 6.65 -0.76
C VAL A 11 -12.26 8.14 -0.88
N ALA A 12 -11.29 8.97 -1.27
CA ALA A 12 -11.51 10.39 -1.51
C ALA A 12 -12.26 10.65 -2.82
N ASP A 13 -12.08 9.79 -3.82
CA ASP A 13 -12.72 9.89 -5.14
C ASP A 13 -13.18 8.49 -5.60
N VAL A 14 -14.50 8.30 -5.60
CA VAL A 14 -15.13 7.02 -5.94
C VAL A 14 -14.89 6.65 -7.40
N ALA A 15 -14.90 7.61 -8.33
CA ALA A 15 -14.73 7.33 -9.75
C ALA A 15 -13.29 6.91 -10.06
N ARG A 16 -12.31 7.61 -9.48
CA ARG A 16 -10.89 7.26 -9.59
C ARG A 16 -10.63 5.87 -9.03
N SER A 17 -11.14 5.57 -7.85
CA SER A 17 -10.90 4.28 -7.21
C SER A 17 -11.67 3.15 -7.89
N ALA A 18 -12.88 3.39 -8.39
CA ALA A 18 -13.60 2.42 -9.22
C ALA A 18 -12.82 2.06 -10.50
N ALA A 19 -12.20 3.03 -11.16
CA ALA A 19 -11.35 2.77 -12.32
C ALA A 19 -10.12 1.91 -11.97
N PHE A 20 -9.47 2.20 -10.84
CA PHE A 20 -8.38 1.39 -10.30
C PHE A 20 -8.81 -0.05 -10.04
N TYR A 21 -9.91 -0.25 -9.29
CA TYR A 21 -10.38 -1.59 -8.92
C TYR A 21 -10.88 -2.40 -10.12
N ARG A 22 -11.50 -1.77 -11.12
CA ARG A 22 -11.81 -2.43 -12.39
C ARG A 22 -10.55 -2.93 -13.09
N ALA A 23 -9.50 -2.12 -13.16
CA ALA A 23 -8.23 -2.50 -13.79
C ALA A 23 -7.47 -3.58 -13.00
N LEU A 24 -7.48 -3.50 -11.66
CA LEU A 24 -6.83 -4.47 -10.77
C LEU A 24 -7.55 -5.83 -10.78
N LEU A 25 -8.87 -5.83 -10.62
CA LEU A 25 -9.66 -7.06 -10.50
C LEU A 25 -10.01 -7.67 -11.87
N GLY A 26 -9.99 -6.86 -12.93
CA GLY A 26 -10.36 -7.31 -14.28
C GLY A 26 -11.86 -7.52 -14.46
N ILE A 27 -12.69 -6.89 -13.62
CA ILE A 27 -14.16 -6.96 -13.65
C ILE A 27 -14.77 -5.55 -13.66
N GLU A 28 -15.89 -5.38 -14.37
CA GLU A 28 -16.53 -4.07 -14.52
C GLU A 28 -17.11 -3.50 -13.22
N GLY A 29 -17.62 -4.36 -12.34
CA GLY A 29 -18.36 -3.94 -11.13
C GLY A 29 -19.73 -3.34 -11.46
N SER A 30 -20.33 -2.64 -10.50
CA SER A 30 -21.63 -1.97 -10.65
C SER A 30 -21.59 -0.65 -11.44
N GLY A 31 -20.39 -0.13 -11.74
CA GLY A 31 -20.21 1.29 -12.02
C GLY A 31 -20.42 2.17 -10.78
N VAL A 32 -20.32 3.49 -10.95
CA VAL A 32 -20.60 4.46 -9.88
C VAL A 32 -22.11 4.64 -9.75
N ILE A 33 -22.64 4.32 -8.57
CA ILE A 33 -24.08 4.38 -8.22
C ILE A 33 -24.29 5.26 -6.99
N GLY A 34 -25.54 5.60 -6.65
CA GLY A 34 -25.84 6.47 -5.51
C GLY A 34 -25.43 7.92 -5.76
N THR A 35 -25.52 8.36 -7.01
CA THR A 35 -25.22 9.76 -7.41
C THR A 35 -26.49 10.62 -7.46
N GLU A 36 -27.65 9.97 -7.40
CA GLU A 36 -28.97 10.59 -7.42
C GLU A 36 -29.38 11.21 -6.07
N TYR A 37 -28.65 10.91 -4.98
CA TYR A 37 -28.92 11.47 -3.66
C TYR A 37 -27.88 12.56 -3.32
N PRO A 38 -28.29 13.83 -3.16
CA PRO A 38 -27.37 14.90 -2.82
C PRO A 38 -26.90 14.76 -1.38
N ALA A 39 -25.58 14.71 -1.18
CA ALA A 39 -24.99 14.82 0.13
C ALA A 39 -25.26 16.20 0.74
N THR A 40 -25.50 16.25 2.05
CA THR A 40 -25.58 17.48 2.85
C THR A 40 -24.44 17.51 3.85
N ASP A 41 -24.37 18.54 4.70
CA ASP A 41 -23.38 18.61 5.79
C ASP A 41 -23.51 17.44 6.79
N THR A 42 -24.71 16.86 6.92
CA THR A 42 -25.01 15.81 7.91
C THR A 42 -25.52 14.51 7.31
N THR A 43 -25.81 14.46 6.01
CA THR A 43 -26.36 13.29 5.33
C THR A 43 -25.44 12.84 4.19
N ALA A 44 -25.11 11.56 4.16
CA ALA A 44 -24.33 10.96 3.08
C ALA A 44 -25.13 10.95 1.76
N GLY A 45 -24.43 11.12 0.64
CA GLY A 45 -25.01 10.95 -0.70
C GLY A 45 -25.06 9.47 -1.12
N GLY A 46 -24.25 8.60 -0.52
CA GLY A 46 -24.27 7.17 -0.82
C GLY A 46 -23.49 6.80 -2.08
N THR A 47 -22.67 7.70 -2.61
CA THR A 47 -21.93 7.44 -3.87
C THR A 47 -20.91 6.32 -3.66
N THR A 48 -21.02 5.25 -4.43
CA THR A 48 -20.21 4.02 -4.27
C THR A 48 -20.03 3.27 -5.59
N ALA A 49 -19.06 2.37 -5.65
CA ALA A 49 -18.98 1.33 -6.66
C ALA A 49 -18.67 -0.02 -5.99
N MET A 50 -19.30 -1.08 -6.47
CA MET A 50 -19.22 -2.42 -5.86
C MET A 50 -18.66 -3.43 -6.86
N PHE A 51 -17.78 -4.30 -6.35
CA PHE A 51 -17.13 -5.38 -7.09
C PHE A 51 -17.42 -6.71 -6.38
N THR A 52 -18.25 -7.54 -6.98
CA THR A 52 -18.54 -8.90 -6.47
C THR A 52 -17.47 -9.85 -6.97
N LEU A 53 -16.75 -10.48 -6.03
CA LEU A 53 -15.75 -11.50 -6.31
C LEU A 53 -16.42 -12.88 -6.52
N ASP A 54 -15.66 -13.85 -7.01
CA ASP A 54 -16.17 -15.19 -7.34
C ASP A 54 -16.76 -15.95 -6.15
N ASP A 55 -16.28 -15.66 -4.93
CA ASP A 55 -16.78 -16.23 -3.67
C ASP A 55 -17.99 -15.48 -3.07
N GLY A 56 -18.47 -14.45 -3.78
CA GLY A 56 -19.58 -13.60 -3.37
C GLY A 56 -19.20 -12.46 -2.41
N LEU A 57 -17.94 -12.35 -1.99
CA LEU A 57 -17.48 -11.19 -1.22
C LEU A 57 -17.57 -9.92 -2.08
N ILE A 58 -18.09 -8.85 -1.50
CA ILE A 58 -18.18 -7.55 -2.17
C ILE A 58 -17.06 -6.63 -1.68
N VAL A 59 -16.22 -6.16 -2.59
CA VAL A 59 -15.35 -5.01 -2.34
C VAL A 59 -16.11 -3.76 -2.78
N SER A 60 -16.44 -2.89 -1.83
CA SER A 60 -17.09 -1.61 -2.09
C SER A 60 -16.08 -0.48 -1.91
N VAL A 61 -16.01 0.44 -2.87
CA VAL A 61 -15.35 1.73 -2.66
C VAL A 61 -16.42 2.75 -2.30
N TYR A 62 -16.27 3.38 -1.14
CA TYR A 62 -17.26 4.29 -0.58
C TYR A 62 -16.63 5.63 -0.23
N GLY A 63 -17.32 6.73 -0.55
CA GLY A 63 -16.84 8.07 -0.27
C GLY A 63 -16.47 8.23 1.21
N ARG A 64 -15.24 8.62 1.50
CA ARG A 64 -14.72 8.72 2.88
C ARG A 64 -15.58 9.62 3.77
N GLU A 65 -16.03 10.74 3.23
CA GLU A 65 -16.89 11.68 3.95
C GLU A 65 -18.31 11.13 4.16
N ASP A 66 -18.85 10.43 3.17
CA ASP A 66 -20.14 9.76 3.28
C ASP A 66 -20.09 8.62 4.32
N MET A 67 -19.00 7.84 4.33
CA MET A 67 -18.77 6.83 5.36
C MET A 67 -18.66 7.42 6.77
N ARG A 68 -17.98 8.56 6.91
CA ARG A 68 -17.90 9.31 8.16
C ARG A 68 -19.29 9.76 8.63
N LYS A 69 -20.12 10.29 7.73
CA LYS A 69 -21.49 10.73 8.04
C LYS A 69 -22.40 9.56 8.44
N ASP A 70 -22.36 8.45 7.70
CA ASP A 70 -23.20 7.28 7.98
C ASP A 70 -22.81 6.55 9.26
N SER A 71 -21.51 6.42 9.52
CA SER A 71 -21.02 5.69 10.69
C SER A 71 -20.93 6.55 11.96
N GLY A 72 -20.83 7.87 11.79
CA GLY A 72 -20.55 8.81 12.89
C GLY A 72 -19.13 8.71 13.45
N VAL A 73 -18.21 8.02 12.76
CA VAL A 73 -16.84 7.77 13.21
C VAL A 73 -15.83 8.49 12.32
N ASP A 74 -14.89 9.21 12.95
CA ASP A 74 -13.73 9.75 12.25
C ASP A 74 -12.75 8.63 11.90
N LEU A 75 -12.46 8.53 10.60
CA LEU A 75 -11.62 7.48 10.05
C LEU A 75 -10.14 7.85 10.21
N ALA A 76 -9.35 6.89 10.69
CA ALA A 76 -7.90 7.07 10.80
C ALA A 76 -7.25 7.37 9.43
N ALA A 77 -6.12 8.08 9.49
CA ALA A 77 -5.26 8.28 8.32
C ALA A 77 -4.36 7.06 8.10
N GLY A 78 -4.23 6.63 6.85
CA GLY A 78 -3.37 5.50 6.47
C GLY A 78 -3.96 4.12 6.80
N PRO A 79 -3.23 3.04 6.46
CA PRO A 79 -3.73 1.68 6.64
C PRO A 79 -3.59 1.20 8.10
N SER A 80 -4.68 0.68 8.66
CA SER A 80 -4.68 -0.07 9.93
C SER A 80 -4.79 -1.58 9.73
N THR A 81 -5.05 -2.03 8.50
CA THR A 81 -5.36 -3.40 8.12
C THR A 81 -4.83 -3.68 6.71
N THR A 82 -4.58 -4.96 6.40
CA THR A 82 -4.23 -5.41 5.05
C THR A 82 -5.40 -6.14 4.39
N ILE A 83 -5.53 -6.00 3.07
CA ILE A 83 -6.39 -6.84 2.24
C ILE A 83 -5.52 -7.96 1.67
N GLY A 84 -5.80 -9.20 2.06
CA GLY A 84 -5.01 -10.36 1.67
C GLY A 84 -5.49 -10.96 0.35
N HIS A 85 -4.57 -11.15 -0.59
CA HIS A 85 -4.79 -11.93 -1.81
C HIS A 85 -3.81 -13.11 -1.84
N PHE A 86 -4.34 -14.31 -1.65
CA PHE A 86 -3.57 -15.54 -1.66
C PHE A 86 -3.63 -16.18 -3.04
N THR A 87 -2.49 -16.69 -3.48
CA THR A 87 -2.29 -17.34 -4.78
C THR A 87 -1.56 -18.66 -4.59
N ASP A 88 -1.69 -19.54 -5.57
CA ASP A 88 -1.12 -20.89 -5.50
C ASP A 88 0.38 -20.89 -5.84
N SER A 89 0.87 -19.83 -6.51
CA SER A 89 2.27 -19.74 -6.93
C SER A 89 2.84 -18.32 -6.88
N GLN A 90 4.17 -18.22 -6.75
CA GLN A 90 4.87 -16.93 -6.85
C GLN A 90 4.65 -16.23 -8.19
N ALA A 91 4.46 -17.00 -9.27
CA ALA A 91 4.23 -16.45 -10.60
C ALA A 91 2.86 -15.74 -10.69
N GLU A 92 1.80 -16.35 -10.13
CA GLU A 92 0.48 -15.74 -10.02
C GLU A 92 0.51 -14.50 -9.13
N ALA A 93 1.17 -14.60 -7.98
CA ALA A 93 1.36 -13.47 -7.06
C ALA A 93 2.06 -12.30 -7.76
N GLN A 94 3.15 -12.58 -8.48
CA GLN A 94 3.89 -11.58 -9.24
C GLN A 94 3.04 -10.96 -10.35
N ALA A 95 2.27 -11.77 -11.09
CA ALA A 95 1.37 -11.27 -12.13
C ALA A 95 0.29 -10.34 -11.55
N PHE A 96 -0.25 -10.63 -10.36
CA PHE A 96 -1.20 -9.75 -9.69
C PHE A 96 -0.55 -8.43 -9.25
N LEU A 97 0.68 -8.45 -8.73
CA LEU A 97 1.43 -7.22 -8.42
C LEU A 97 1.72 -6.38 -9.66
N ASP A 98 2.06 -7.01 -10.79
CA ASP A 98 2.32 -6.29 -12.03
C ASP A 98 1.04 -5.67 -12.61
N ARG A 99 -0.11 -6.35 -12.46
CA ARG A 99 -1.42 -5.76 -12.76
C ARG A 99 -1.73 -4.58 -11.86
N ALA A 100 -1.46 -4.68 -10.55
CA ALA A 100 -1.65 -3.58 -9.61
C ALA A 100 -0.80 -2.37 -10.01
N ARG A 101 0.48 -2.58 -10.36
CA ARG A 101 1.36 -1.53 -10.90
C ARG A 101 0.76 -0.89 -12.15
N ALA A 102 0.29 -1.69 -13.11
CA ALA A 102 -0.31 -1.20 -14.34
C ALA A 102 -1.62 -0.42 -14.11
N ALA A 103 -2.39 -0.78 -13.07
CA ALA A 103 -3.59 -0.07 -12.65
C ALA A 103 -3.28 1.26 -11.93
N GLY A 104 -2.01 1.54 -11.59
CA GLY A 104 -1.59 2.77 -10.91
C GLY A 104 -1.39 2.63 -9.41
N ALA A 105 -1.21 1.41 -8.89
CA ALA A 105 -0.91 1.20 -7.48
C ALA A 105 0.46 1.80 -7.10
N THR A 106 0.57 2.24 -5.85
CA THR A 106 1.86 2.58 -5.26
C THR A 106 2.55 1.30 -4.81
N MET A 107 3.57 0.89 -5.55
CA MET A 107 4.36 -0.29 -5.19
C MET A 107 5.27 0.02 -4.00
N LEU A 108 5.31 -0.88 -3.02
CA LEU A 108 6.17 -0.74 -1.84
C LEU A 108 7.51 -1.44 -2.07
N ALA A 109 8.12 -1.97 -1.02
CA ALA A 109 9.37 -2.72 -1.12
C ALA A 109 9.22 -3.93 -2.06
N PRO A 110 10.32 -4.37 -2.72
CA PRO A 110 10.30 -5.58 -3.54
C PRO A 110 9.73 -6.79 -2.77
N PRO A 111 8.95 -7.65 -3.44
CA PRO A 111 8.47 -8.88 -2.81
C PRO A 111 9.61 -9.75 -2.31
N TYR A 112 9.37 -10.48 -1.23
CA TYR A 112 10.40 -11.30 -0.59
C TYR A 112 9.80 -12.57 0.01
N THR A 113 10.65 -13.58 0.18
CA THR A 113 10.32 -14.78 0.93
C THR A 113 10.48 -14.50 2.42
N ARG A 114 9.41 -14.67 3.18
CA ARG A 114 9.39 -14.57 4.63
C ARG A 114 10.25 -15.68 5.25
N PRO A 115 10.77 -15.50 6.47
CA PRO A 115 11.58 -16.52 7.15
C PRO A 115 10.90 -17.88 7.29
N TRP A 116 9.56 -17.90 7.34
CA TRP A 116 8.72 -19.10 7.39
C TRP A 116 8.23 -19.55 6.00
N GLY A 117 8.93 -19.19 4.92
CA GLY A 117 8.77 -19.77 3.58
C GLY A 117 7.72 -19.13 2.68
N MET A 118 6.77 -18.37 3.22
CA MET A 118 5.74 -17.68 2.43
C MET A 118 6.34 -16.53 1.61
N TRP A 119 6.00 -16.43 0.33
CA TRP A 119 6.40 -15.27 -0.49
C TRP A 119 5.35 -14.18 -0.37
N SER A 120 5.77 -12.93 -0.17
CA SER A 120 4.85 -11.81 0.02
C SER A 120 5.31 -10.55 -0.70
N GLY A 121 4.35 -9.82 -1.28
CA GLY A 121 4.52 -8.49 -1.82
C GLY A 121 3.40 -7.56 -1.37
N PHE A 122 3.66 -6.25 -1.40
CA PHE A 122 2.71 -5.25 -0.94
C PHE A 122 2.58 -4.09 -1.92
N PHE A 123 1.38 -3.52 -1.98
CA PHE A 123 1.12 -2.26 -2.66
C PHE A 123 0.04 -1.47 -1.93
N GLN A 124 -0.07 -0.19 -2.23
CA GLN A 124 -1.18 0.65 -1.82
C GLN A 124 -2.04 1.03 -3.02
N ASP A 125 -3.35 1.01 -2.82
CA ASP A 125 -4.30 1.59 -3.76
C ASP A 125 -4.19 3.15 -3.79
N PRO A 126 -4.94 3.86 -4.65
CA PRO A 126 -4.88 5.32 -4.75
C PRO A 126 -5.21 6.10 -3.46
N ASP A 127 -5.83 5.46 -2.48
CA ASP A 127 -6.26 6.06 -1.21
C ASP A 127 -5.44 5.53 -0.01
N GLY A 128 -4.41 4.71 -0.26
CA GLY A 128 -3.48 4.23 0.75
C GLY A 128 -3.89 2.91 1.43
N HIS A 129 -4.96 2.25 0.97
CA HIS A 129 -5.36 0.94 1.49
C HIS A 129 -4.29 -0.09 1.14
N LEU A 130 -3.83 -0.83 2.15
CA LEU A 130 -2.70 -1.73 2.02
C LEU A 130 -3.16 -3.11 1.54
N TRP A 131 -2.62 -3.55 0.40
CA TRP A 131 -2.79 -4.90 -0.12
C TRP A 131 -1.57 -5.74 0.18
N GLU A 132 -1.82 -6.98 0.59
CA GLU A 132 -0.82 -8.02 0.79
C GLU A 132 -1.09 -9.16 -0.19
N VAL A 133 -0.14 -9.44 -1.08
CA VAL A 133 -0.20 -10.54 -2.03
C VAL A 133 0.71 -11.65 -1.55
N VAL A 134 0.17 -12.84 -1.38
CA VAL A 134 0.86 -13.96 -0.76
C VAL A 134 0.83 -15.17 -1.68
N ALA A 135 1.98 -15.81 -1.87
CA ALA A 135 2.06 -17.15 -2.44
C ALA A 135 2.50 -18.15 -1.37
N ASN A 136 1.73 -19.23 -1.22
CA ASN A 136 2.05 -20.35 -0.34
C ASN A 136 2.38 -21.62 -1.16
N PRO A 137 3.56 -21.69 -1.80
CA PRO A 137 3.91 -22.83 -2.63
C PRO A 137 4.00 -24.16 -1.85
N GLY A 138 4.01 -24.14 -0.52
CA GLY A 138 4.05 -25.32 0.34
C GLY A 138 2.68 -25.86 0.75
N GLY A 139 1.59 -25.13 0.51
CA GLY A 139 0.20 -25.56 0.81
C GLY A 139 -0.12 -25.84 2.29
N GLY A 140 0.86 -25.78 3.18
CA GLY A 140 0.69 -25.98 4.61
C GLY A 140 -0.01 -24.81 5.28
N ASP A 141 -0.70 -25.06 6.38
CA ASP A 141 -1.19 -24.01 7.26
C ASP A 141 0.01 -23.11 7.64
N PRO A 142 -0.04 -21.78 7.46
CA PRO A 142 1.05 -20.90 7.90
C PRO A 142 1.33 -21.00 9.41
N ALA A 143 0.40 -21.51 10.22
CA ALA A 143 0.61 -21.86 11.63
C ALA A 143 1.31 -23.22 11.84
N SER A 144 1.40 -24.05 10.80
CA SER A 144 2.07 -25.36 10.81
C SER A 144 3.53 -25.34 10.34
N VAL A 145 4.03 -24.18 9.89
CA VAL A 145 5.47 -24.01 9.62
C VAL A 145 6.20 -24.10 10.96
N GLU A 146 6.86 -25.22 11.21
CA GLU A 146 7.68 -25.43 12.40
C GLU A 146 8.78 -24.34 12.42
N GLN A 147 8.64 -23.39 13.35
CA GLN A 147 9.65 -22.37 13.56
C GLN A 147 10.92 -23.09 14.03
N GLU A 148 11.97 -23.13 13.20
CA GLU A 148 13.27 -23.54 13.72
C GLU A 148 13.60 -22.65 14.93
N PRO A 149 13.96 -23.23 16.09
CA PRO A 149 14.28 -22.47 17.28
C PRO A 149 15.67 -21.87 17.11
N SER A 150 15.84 -20.92 16.19
CA SER A 150 17.09 -20.20 16.07
C SER A 150 17.16 -19.19 17.21
N GLY A 151 17.65 -19.65 18.36
CA GLY A 151 18.01 -18.84 19.52
C GLY A 151 19.17 -17.87 19.26
N ARG A 152 19.28 -17.32 18.04
CA ARG A 152 20.25 -16.30 17.67
C ARG A 152 19.51 -14.97 17.54
N PRO A 153 19.94 -13.90 18.23
CA PRO A 153 19.35 -12.59 18.03
C PRO A 153 19.54 -12.15 16.58
N TRP A 154 18.45 -11.71 15.94
CA TRP A 154 18.42 -11.22 14.57
C TRP A 154 19.36 -10.01 14.42
N ARG A 155 20.38 -10.15 13.56
CA ARG A 155 21.13 -8.99 13.06
C ARG A 155 20.44 -8.51 11.79
N PHE A 156 19.75 -7.38 11.87
CA PHE A 156 19.45 -6.59 10.67
C PHE A 156 20.79 -6.25 10.01
N GLN A 157 21.06 -6.79 8.82
CA GLN A 157 22.08 -6.18 7.97
C GLN A 157 21.52 -4.83 7.55
N GLY A 158 22.05 -3.78 8.17
CA GLY A 158 21.68 -2.41 7.89
C GLY A 158 21.79 -2.13 6.40
N VAL A 159 20.76 -1.47 5.87
CA VAL A 159 20.86 -0.69 4.65
C VAL A 159 21.94 0.35 4.90
N VAL A 160 23.15 0.08 4.41
CA VAL A 160 24.17 1.14 4.28
C VAL A 160 23.71 1.97 3.10
N ALA A 161 23.09 3.11 3.39
CA ALA A 161 22.98 4.18 2.42
C ALA A 161 24.42 4.59 2.05
N THR A 162 24.84 4.27 0.83
CA THR A 162 26.05 4.86 0.25
C THR A 162 25.75 6.32 -0.08
N PRO A 163 26.50 7.31 0.45
CA PRO A 163 26.39 8.67 -0.03
C PRO A 163 26.97 8.76 -1.46
N PRO A 164 26.47 9.65 -2.33
CA PRO A 164 27.01 9.80 -3.67
C PRO A 164 28.48 10.26 -3.60
N CYS A 165 29.34 9.52 -4.28
CA CYS A 165 30.75 9.86 -4.47
C CYS A 165 30.87 11.19 -5.24
N TRP A 166 31.23 12.27 -4.54
CA TRP A 166 31.91 13.40 -5.15
C TRP A 166 33.41 13.20 -4.94
N GLY A 167 34.12 12.99 -6.04
CA GLY A 167 35.56 12.80 -6.07
C GLY A 167 36.30 14.05 -5.62
N SER A 168 37.26 13.84 -4.73
CA SER A 168 38.27 14.83 -4.35
C SER A 168 39.32 14.96 -5.45
N GLU A 169 39.70 16.18 -5.80
CA GLU A 169 41.05 16.44 -6.28
C GLU A 169 41.66 17.60 -5.49
N SER A 170 42.91 17.38 -5.12
CA SER A 170 43.62 18.08 -4.07
C SER A 170 44.63 19.05 -4.66
N SER A 171 44.77 20.23 -4.07
CA SER A 171 46.08 20.89 -3.97
C SER A 171 46.10 21.83 -2.78
N ARG A 172 47.01 21.54 -1.84
CA ARG A 172 47.47 22.49 -0.81
C ARG A 172 48.35 23.54 -1.52
N VAL A 173 48.39 24.76 -1.00
CA VAL A 173 49.64 25.47 -0.64
C VAL A 173 49.35 26.79 0.11
N ARG A 174 49.98 26.87 1.29
CA ARG A 174 50.50 28.02 2.08
C ARG A 174 49.56 29.12 2.61
N ALA A 175 49.59 29.21 3.94
CA ALA A 175 49.41 30.44 4.70
C ALA A 175 50.66 31.34 4.61
N SER A 176 50.46 32.66 4.53
CA SER A 176 51.41 33.66 5.01
C SER A 176 50.66 34.93 5.45
N ALA A 177 51.15 35.50 6.55
CA ALA A 177 50.63 36.65 7.28
C ALA A 177 50.61 37.97 6.49
N GLY A 178 49.76 38.91 6.92
CA GLY A 178 49.77 40.30 6.47
C GLY A 178 48.81 41.16 7.29
N LEU A 179 49.38 41.95 8.19
CA LEU A 179 48.74 42.94 9.05
C LEU A 179 48.26 44.20 8.28
N SER A 180 47.17 44.79 8.79
CA SER A 180 46.99 46.25 9.01
C SER A 180 46.41 47.18 7.92
N GLN A 181 45.45 47.99 8.40
CA GLN A 181 44.98 49.32 7.96
C GLN A 181 44.00 49.34 6.77
N SER A 182 42.94 50.17 6.70
CA SER A 182 42.45 51.29 7.53
C SER A 182 41.01 51.61 7.09
N ARG A 183 40.31 52.39 7.92
CA ARG A 183 38.96 53.00 7.74
C ARG A 183 38.78 53.70 6.37
N VAL A 184 37.54 54.04 6.02
CA VAL A 184 37.04 55.44 5.97
C VAL A 184 35.54 55.47 5.55
N TRP A 185 34.76 56.13 6.43
CA TRP A 185 33.36 56.60 6.40
C TRP A 185 32.21 55.63 6.10
#